data_AF-R7IE03-F1
#
_entry.id   AF-R7IE03-F1
#
_cell.length_a   1.000
_cell.length_b   1.000
_cell.length_c   1.000
_cell.angle_alpha   90.00
_cell.angle_beta   90.00
_cell.angle_gamma   90.00
#
_symmetry.space_group_name_H-M   'P 1'
#
loop_
_entity.id
_entity.type
_entity.pdbx_description
1 polymer ?
#
loop_
_entity_poly.entity_id
_entity_poly.type
_entity_poly.pdbx_seq_one_letter_code
_entity_poly.pdbx_strand_id
1 'polypeptide(L)' 'MIGTVNAAFAWHGRIDVICSNAGNGLFGAAEELSDDDIQAILETNLLGAITLIRTAIPHLRAQGVDGYE' A
#
# COMPACT_ATOMS: atom_id res chain seq x y z
N MET A 1 -5.57 3.72 6.98
CA MET A 1 -4.46 2.81 6.63
C MET A 1 -3.63 2.38 7.84
N ILE A 2 -3.00 3.31 8.59
CA ILE A 2 -2.16 2.94 9.76
C ILE A 2 -2.89 2.05 10.79
N GLY A 3 -4.08 2.47 11.23
CA GLY A 3 -4.88 1.68 12.17
C GLY A 3 -5.27 0.29 11.64
N THR A 4 -5.58 0.20 10.35
CA THR A 4 -5.94 -1.07 9.68
C THR A 4 -4.76 -2.04 9.64
N VAL A 5 -3.57 -1.57 9.28
CA VAL A 5 -2.36 -2.40 9.24
C VAL A 5 -2.03 -2.91 10.64
N ASN A 6 -2.03 -2.03 11.64
CA ASN A 6 -1.76 -2.43 13.03
C ASN A 6 -2.77 -3.46 13.54
N ALA A 7 -4.06 -3.29 13.22
CA ALA A 7 -5.10 -4.25 13.58
C ALA A 7 -4.89 -5.62 12.90
N ALA A 8 -4.48 -5.64 11.62
CA ALA A 8 -4.21 -6.88 10.90
C ALA A 8 -3.06 -7.68 11.53
N PHE A 9 -1.93 -7.02 11.86
CA PHE A 9 -0.82 -7.68 12.54
C PHE A 9 -1.21 -8.15 13.95
N ALA A 10 -2.01 -7.37 14.69
CA ALA A 10 -2.51 -7.77 16.00
C ALA A 10 -3.43 -9.00 15.96
N TRP A 11 -4.24 -9.14 14.89
CA TRP A 11 -5.16 -10.27 14.73
C TRP A 11 -4.48 -11.55 14.24
N HIS A 12 -3.58 -11.44 13.25
CA HIS A 12 -2.97 -12.62 12.64
C HIS A 12 -1.69 -13.07 13.34
N GLY A 13 -1.05 -12.21 14.14
CA GLY A 13 0.24 -12.45 14.79
C GLY A 13 1.42 -12.45 13.83
N ARG A 14 1.24 -12.96 12.60
CA ARG A 14 2.21 -12.94 11.52
C ARG A 14 1.55 -12.66 10.18
N ILE A 15 2.18 -11.82 9.36
CA ILE A 15 1.84 -11.60 7.96
C ILE A 15 3.10 -11.76 7.12
N ASP A 16 3.11 -12.71 6.18
CA ASP A 16 4.26 -12.98 5.32
C ASP A 16 4.25 -12.16 4.02
N VAL A 17 3.05 -11.83 3.52
CA VAL A 17 2.88 -11.14 2.24
C VAL A 17 1.90 -9.99 2.39
N ILE A 18 2.26 -8.84 1.81
CA ILE A 18 1.39 -7.70 1.65
C ILE A 18 1.38 -7.33 0.18
N CYS A 19 0.19 -7.21 -0.39
CA CYS A 19 0.00 -6.83 -1.78
C CYS A 19 -0.56 -5.41 -1.86
N SER A 20 0.21 -4.49 -2.43
CA SER A 20 -0.28 -3.16 -2.81
C SER A 20 -1.02 -3.26 -4.13
N ASN A 21 -2.27 -3.75 -4.08
CA ASN A 21 -3.08 -4.01 -5.28
C ASN A 21 -4.06 -2.88 -5.62
N ALA A 22 -4.37 -1.99 -4.68
CA ALA A 22 -5.33 -0.91 -4.94
C ALA A 22 -4.81 0.00 -6.06
N GLY A 23 -5.61 0.18 -7.10
CA GLY A 23 -5.25 1.01 -8.23
C GLY A 23 -6.46 1.33 -9.11
N ASN A 24 -6.46 2.53 -9.66
CA ASN A 24 -7.42 2.98 -10.67
C ASN A 24 -6.71 3.18 -12.01
N GLY A 25 -7.42 2.91 -13.10
CA GLY A 25 -6.98 3.32 -14.44
C GLY A 25 -7.52 4.70 -14.77
N LEU A 26 -6.71 5.53 -15.41
CA LEU A 26 -7.13 6.83 -15.96
C LEU A 26 -6.81 6.84 -17.45
N PHE A 27 -7.81 7.16 -18.27
CA PHE A 27 -7.72 7.09 -19.72
C PHE A 27 -8.22 8.41 -20.34
N GLY A 28 -7.44 8.97 -21.26
CA GLY A 28 -7.73 10.22 -21.95
C GLY A 28 -6.44 10.83 -22.51
N ALA A 29 -6.55 11.84 -23.37
CA ALA A 29 -5.39 12.65 -23.72
C ALA A 29 -4.96 13.48 -22.49
N ALA A 30 -3.65 13.76 -22.35
CA ALA A 30 -3.13 14.37 -21.14
C ALA A 30 -3.73 15.76 -20.84
N GLU A 31 -4.03 16.52 -21.89
CA GLU A 31 -4.64 17.85 -21.84
C GLU A 31 -6.15 17.84 -21.55
N GLU A 32 -6.80 16.68 -21.61
CA GLU A 32 -8.24 16.51 -21.36
C GLU A 32 -8.54 16.04 -19.94
N LEU A 33 -7.53 15.60 -19.19
CA LEU A 33 -7.67 15.12 -17.82
C LEU A 33 -7.69 16.30 -16.86
N SER A 34 -8.62 16.27 -15.89
CA SER A 34 -8.64 17.28 -14.84
C SER A 34 -7.51 17.06 -13.83
N ASP A 35 -7.10 18.12 -13.15
CA ASP A 35 -6.15 18.02 -12.04
C ASP A 35 -6.65 17.06 -10.95
N ASP A 36 -7.97 17.02 -10.72
CA ASP A 36 -8.60 16.12 -9.75
C ASP A 36 -8.49 14.64 -10.17
N ASP A 37 -8.65 14.33 -11.46
CA ASP A 37 -8.46 12.97 -11.98
C ASP A 37 -7.02 12.49 -11.80
N ILE A 38 -6.07 13.37 -12.12
CA ILE A 38 -4.63 13.12 -11.97
C ILE A 38 -4.30 12.94 -10.48
N GLN A 39 -4.84 13.79 -9.61
CA GLN A 39 -4.63 13.71 -8.18
C GLN A 39 -5.18 12.40 -7.62
N ALA A 40 -6.39 11.99 -8.01
CA ALA A 40 -7.02 10.77 -7.53
C ALA A 40 -6.22 9.49 -7.87
N ILE A 41 -5.66 9.42 -9.09
CA ILE A 41 -4.82 8.27 -9.48
C ILE A 41 -3.47 8.28 -8.75
N LEU A 42 -2.87 9.45 -8.53
CA LEU A 42 -1.63 9.58 -7.75
C LEU A 42 -1.86 9.20 -6.28
N GLU A 43 -2.96 9.64 -5.68
CA GLU A 43 -3.33 9.31 -4.31
C GLU A 43 -3.49 7.80 -4.11
N THR A 44 -4.18 7.13 -5.03
CA THR A 44 -4.43 5.69 -4.93
C THR A 44 -3.20 4.86 -5.30
N ASN A 45 -2.68 5.06 -6.51
CA ASN A 45 -1.72 4.13 -7.12
C ASN A 45 -0.29 4.36 -6.62
N LEU A 46 0.05 5.60 -6.23
CA LEU A 46 1.40 5.96 -5.79
C LEU A 46 1.46 6.22 -4.29
N LEU A 47 0.76 7.22 -3.79
CA LEU A 47 0.84 7.63 -2.38
C LEU A 47 0.24 6.56 -1.46
N GLY A 48 -0.84 5.90 -1.88
CA GLY A 48 -1.45 4.78 -1.17
C GLY A 48 -0.48 3.61 -1.00
N ALA A 49 0.20 3.22 -2.08
CA ALA A 49 1.23 2.17 -2.06
C ALA A 49 2.39 2.50 -1.12
N ILE A 50 2.93 3.73 -1.22
CA ILE A 50 4.02 4.21 -0.35
C ILE A 50 3.58 4.18 1.12
N THR A 51 2.37 4.66 1.40
CA THR A 51 1.83 4.73 2.77
C THR A 51 1.65 3.33 3.36
N LEU A 52 1.14 2.38 2.56
CA LEU A 52 0.98 0.98 2.97
C LEU A 52 2.33 0.38 3.36
N ILE A 53 3.33 0.49 2.49
CA ILE A 53 4.66 -0.08 2.72
C ILE A 53 5.32 0.57 3.95
N ARG A 54 5.30 1.90 4.07
CA ARG A 54 5.87 2.60 5.23
C ARG A 54 5.24 2.17 6.54
N THR A 55 3.96 1.88 6.53
CA THR A 55 3.22 1.42 7.71
C THR A 55 3.55 -0.03 8.05
N ALA A 56 3.67 -0.90 7.04
CA ALA A 56 3.81 -2.33 7.26
C ALA A 56 5.26 -2.81 7.43
N ILE A 57 6.24 -2.15 6.81
CA ILE A 57 7.64 -2.59 6.83
C ILE A 57 8.25 -2.72 8.24
N PRO A 58 7.90 -1.90 9.25
CA PRO A 58 8.39 -2.12 10.62
C PRO A 58 7.90 -3.44 11.22
N HIS A 59 6.63 -3.80 10.98
CA HIS A 59 6.06 -5.06 11.44
C HIS A 59 6.70 -6.26 10.74
N LEU A 60 6.82 -6.22 9.40
CA LEU A 60 7.47 -7.29 8.63
C LEU A 60 8.93 -7.52 9.09
N ARG A 61 9.68 -6.45 9.37
CA ARG A 61 11.06 -6.55 9.89
C ARG A 61 11.11 -7.10 11.31
N ALA A 62 10.15 -6.75 12.17
CA ALA A 62 10.10 -7.22 13.56
C ALA A 62 9.81 -8.72 13.68
N GLN A 63 9.16 -9.31 12.68
CA GLN A 63 8.88 -10.76 12.64
C GLN A 63 10.12 -11.63 12.37
N GLY A 64 11.25 -11.04 11.93
CA GLY A 64 12.45 -11.80 11.54
C GLY A 64 12.31 -12.53 10.19
N VAL A 65 13.41 -13.13 9.73
CA VAL A 65 13.42 -14.00 8.54
C VAL A 65 13.48 -15.43 9.08
N ASP A 66 12.35 -16.15 9.07
CA ASP A 66 12.39 -17.59 9.33
C ASP A 66 12.86 -18.32 8.07
N GLY A 67 14.06 -18.90 8.12
CA GLY A 67 14.39 -20.13 7.39
C GLY A 67 14.66 -20.03 5.89
N TYR A 68 15.62 -19.23 5.45
CA TYR A 68 16.43 -19.61 4.28
C TYR A 68 17.69 -20.38 4.73
N GLU A 69 17.48 -21.49 5.44
CA GLU A 69 18.43 -22.61 5.55
C GLU A 69 17.85 -23.82 4.81
#